data_AF-A0A1J4ZXJ6-F1
#
_entry.id   AF-A0A1J4ZXJ6-F1
#
_cell.length_a   1.000
_cell.length_b   1.000
_cell.length_c   1.000
_cell.angle_alpha   90.00
_cell.angle_beta   90.00
_cell.angle_gamma   90.00
#
_symmetry.space_group_name_H-M   'P 1'
#
loop_
_entity.id
_entity.type
_entity.pdbx_description
1 polymer ?
#
loop_
_entity_poly.entity_id
_entity_poly.type
_entity_poly.pdbx_seq_one_letter_code
_entity_poly.pdbx_strand_id
1 'polypeptide(L)'
;MDRKRFGLSPEAFAVEHIGSVLYWFQQKGQGRWDDYARLPTLLRAATTPGNQRVLDMVLELDADLRQQTIPQRRLLELAFQFPEVLARELSVRFLICIDEFQDLALLSNFPRVGDVLDIFRSLLQTQSDVAYVAAGSAISLMEGVFHQARSPLFVHFRSERVGPFTHEESEELARKVLASEDLPAEAA
;
A
#
# COMPACT_ATOMS: atom_id res chain seq x y z
N MET A 1 0.00 3.26 4.33
CA MET A 1 1.35 3.14 3.74
C MET A 1 1.60 4.38 2.90
N ASP A 2 2.67 5.13 3.16
CA ASP A 2 3.08 6.29 2.36
C ASP A 2 3.85 5.81 1.13
N ARG A 3 3.30 6.09 -0.06
CA ARG A 3 3.86 5.61 -1.33
C ARG A 3 5.05 6.38 -1.86
N LYS A 4 5.32 7.59 -1.33
CA LYS A 4 6.54 8.34 -1.70
C LYS A 4 7.83 7.63 -1.30
N ARG A 5 7.72 6.59 -0.47
CA ARG A 5 8.84 5.77 0.02
C ARG A 5 9.06 4.49 -0.76
N PHE A 6 8.16 4.13 -1.68
CA PHE A 6 8.31 2.91 -2.46
C PHE A 6 9.21 3.12 -3.69
N GLY A 7 10.09 2.17 -3.96
CA GLY A 7 10.86 2.09 -5.18
C GLY A 7 9.96 2.03 -6.41
N LEU A 8 10.34 2.76 -7.45
CA LEU A 8 9.57 2.87 -8.68
C LEU A 8 9.64 1.63 -9.56
N SER A 9 10.43 0.60 -9.19
CA SER A 9 10.55 -0.64 -9.96
C SER A 9 9.67 -1.76 -9.38
N PRO A 10 9.13 -2.68 -10.21
CA PRO A 10 8.31 -3.79 -9.71
C PRO A 10 9.00 -4.66 -8.66
N GLU A 11 10.32 -4.83 -8.79
CA GLU A 11 11.16 -5.59 -7.86
C GLU A 11 11.23 -4.92 -6.49
N ALA A 12 11.57 -3.61 -6.46
CA ALA A 12 11.64 -2.85 -5.23
C ALA A 12 10.25 -2.77 -4.56
N PHE A 13 9.23 -2.48 -5.37
CA PHE A 13 7.85 -2.43 -4.91
C PHE A 13 7.42 -3.74 -4.24
N ALA A 14 7.72 -4.90 -4.83
CA ALA A 14 7.32 -6.19 -4.27
C ALA A 14 7.96 -6.46 -2.91
N VAL A 15 9.27 -6.19 -2.77
CA VAL A 15 10.00 -6.36 -1.50
C VAL A 15 9.47 -5.42 -0.43
N GLU A 16 9.31 -4.14 -0.76
CA GLU A 16 8.85 -3.12 0.18
C GLU A 16 7.38 -3.31 0.57
N HIS A 17 6.54 -3.80 -0.35
CA HIS A 17 5.13 -4.02 -0.05
C HIS A 17 4.96 -5.19 0.91
N ILE A 18 5.58 -6.33 0.62
CA ILE A 18 5.57 -7.49 1.53
C ILE A 18 6.22 -7.11 2.86
N GLY A 19 7.34 -6.38 2.83
CA GLY A 19 8.04 -5.91 4.03
C GLY A 19 7.20 -4.99 4.89
N SER A 20 6.51 -4.02 4.29
CA SER A 20 5.65 -3.10 5.03
C SER A 20 4.44 -3.83 5.64
N VAL A 21 3.87 -4.83 4.96
CA VAL A 21 2.81 -5.69 5.55
C VAL A 21 3.33 -6.44 6.77
N LEU A 22 4.49 -7.09 6.66
CA LEU A 22 5.10 -7.82 7.80
C LEU A 22 5.49 -6.90 8.94
N TYR A 23 6.03 -5.71 8.64
CA TYR A 23 6.36 -4.70 9.63
C TYR A 23 5.13 -4.30 10.44
N TRP A 24 4.03 -3.94 9.76
CA TRP A 24 2.79 -3.54 10.45
C TRP A 24 2.17 -4.71 11.22
N PHE A 25 2.24 -5.92 10.68
CA PHE A 25 1.74 -7.11 11.36
C PHE A 25 2.52 -7.42 12.66
N GLN A 26 3.86 -7.41 12.60
CA GLN A 26 4.71 -7.83 13.72
C GLN A 26 4.96 -6.71 14.72
N GLN A 27 5.26 -5.52 14.21
CA GLN A 27 5.72 -4.41 15.03
C GLN A 27 4.63 -3.40 15.34
N LYS A 28 3.46 -3.48 14.68
CA LYS A 28 2.32 -2.56 14.88
C LYS A 28 2.72 -1.08 14.76
N GLY A 29 3.69 -0.79 13.88
CA GLY A 29 4.20 0.57 13.66
C GLY A 29 5.32 1.00 14.61
N GLN A 30 5.79 0.13 15.50
CA GLN A 30 6.90 0.41 16.41
C GLN A 30 8.25 0.05 15.74
N GLY A 31 9.23 0.96 15.81
CA GLY A 31 10.55 0.72 15.22
C GLY A 31 10.72 1.29 13.80
N ARG A 32 11.64 0.70 13.04
CA ARG A 32 12.05 1.22 11.72
C ARG A 32 11.53 0.35 10.60
N TRP A 33 10.68 0.93 9.76
CA TRP A 33 10.17 0.26 8.56
C TRP A 33 11.27 -0.06 7.54
N ASP A 34 12.32 0.78 7.45
CA ASP A 34 13.44 0.64 6.50
C ASP A 34 14.12 -0.75 6.59
N ASP A 35 14.09 -1.37 7.78
CA ASP A 35 14.69 -2.66 8.01
C ASP A 35 13.98 -3.75 7.20
N TYR A 36 12.65 -3.66 7.07
CA TYR A 36 11.81 -4.61 6.34
C TYR A 36 11.81 -4.39 4.82
N ALA A 37 12.30 -3.23 4.36
CA ALA A 37 12.45 -2.92 2.94
C ALA A 37 13.62 -3.65 2.25
N ARG A 38 14.32 -4.54 2.96
CA ARG A 38 15.48 -5.28 2.46
C ARG A 38 15.21 -6.78 2.50
N LEU A 39 15.48 -7.45 1.38
CA LEU A 39 15.21 -8.88 1.21
C LEU A 39 15.82 -9.79 2.30
N PRO A 40 17.08 -9.60 2.76
CA PRO A 40 17.62 -10.45 3.84
C PRO A 40 16.89 -10.30 5.17
N THR A 41 16.44 -9.08 5.50
CA THR A 41 15.64 -8.84 6.70
C THR A 41 14.23 -9.39 6.52
N LEU A 42 13.66 -9.24 5.33
CA LEU A 42 12.34 -9.75 4.98
C LEU A 42 12.26 -11.27 5.17
N LEU A 43 13.26 -11.99 4.68
CA LEU A 43 13.38 -13.44 4.85
C LEU A 43 13.43 -13.84 6.33
N ARG A 44 14.16 -13.09 7.16
CA ARG A 44 14.18 -13.32 8.61
C ARG A 44 12.83 -13.02 9.24
N ALA A 45 12.22 -11.89 8.90
CA ALA A 45 10.91 -11.51 9.40
C ALA A 45 9.83 -12.55 9.05
N ALA A 46 9.88 -13.14 7.85
CA ALA A 46 8.94 -14.16 7.40
C ALA A 46 8.97 -15.47 8.23
N THR A 47 10.07 -15.74 8.94
CA THR A 47 10.15 -16.90 9.86
C THR A 47 9.44 -16.65 11.20
N THR A 48 9.27 -15.37 11.58
CA THR A 48 8.75 -14.97 12.90
C THR A 48 7.30 -15.43 13.15
N PRO A 49 6.37 -15.36 12.17
CA PRO A 49 5.02 -15.89 12.32
C PRO A 49 4.94 -17.42 12.52
N GLY A 50 6.02 -18.17 12.25
CA GLY A 50 6.04 -19.62 12.37
C GLY A 50 5.13 -20.36 11.36
N ASN A 51 4.64 -19.68 10.32
CA ASN A 51 3.77 -20.25 9.30
C ASN A 51 4.56 -20.57 8.02
N GLN A 52 4.48 -21.82 7.56
CA GLN A 52 5.20 -22.29 6.38
C GLN A 52 4.78 -21.58 5.11
N ARG A 53 3.48 -21.36 4.91
CA ARG A 53 2.97 -20.74 3.68
C ARG A 53 3.42 -19.28 3.54
N VAL A 54 3.49 -18.54 4.65
CA VAL A 54 4.03 -17.17 4.68
C VAL A 54 5.51 -17.17 4.31
N LEU A 55 6.30 -18.08 4.87
CA LEU A 55 7.71 -18.21 4.54
C LEU A 55 7.92 -18.59 3.07
N ASP A 56 7.16 -19.57 2.57
CA ASP A 56 7.22 -20.04 1.20
C ASP A 56 7.01 -18.90 0.20
N MET A 57 6.03 -18.02 0.43
CA MET A 57 5.81 -16.86 -0.44
C MET A 57 7.01 -15.91 -0.50
N VAL A 58 7.69 -15.68 0.63
CA VAL A 58 8.88 -14.81 0.66
C VAL A 58 10.09 -15.50 0.02
N LEU A 59 10.18 -16.83 0.12
CA LEU A 59 11.18 -17.62 -0.60
C LEU A 59 10.91 -17.66 -2.12
N GLU A 60 9.64 -17.75 -2.54
CA GLU A 60 9.24 -17.63 -3.94
C GLU A 60 9.63 -16.25 -4.50
N LEU A 61 9.42 -15.18 -3.73
CA LEU A 61 9.89 -13.84 -4.07
C LEU A 61 11.41 -13.77 -4.26
N ASP A 62 12.20 -14.30 -3.32
CA ASP A 62 13.67 -14.33 -3.42
C ASP A 62 14.13 -15.15 -4.63
N ALA A 63 13.49 -16.29 -4.91
CA ALA A 63 13.78 -17.12 -6.07
C ALA A 63 13.49 -16.38 -7.38
N ASP A 64 12.35 -15.70 -7.50
CA ASP A 64 11.97 -14.93 -8.68
C ASP A 64 12.91 -13.74 -8.92
N LEU A 65 13.39 -13.08 -7.86
CA LEU A 65 14.35 -11.98 -7.95
C LEU A 65 15.75 -12.42 -8.41
N ARG A 66 16.11 -13.69 -8.22
CA ARG A 66 17.41 -14.26 -8.64
C ARG A 66 17.42 -14.77 -10.08
N GLN A 67 16.29 -14.77 -10.77
CA GLN A 67 16.21 -15.24 -12.14
C GLN A 67 16.97 -14.31 -13.10
N GLN A 68 17.54 -14.88 -14.16
CA GLN A 68 18.20 -14.10 -15.21
C GLN A 68 17.23 -13.12 -15.88
N THR A 69 15.98 -13.56 -16.07
CA THR A 69 14.88 -12.71 -16.54
C THR A 69 13.83 -12.64 -15.45
N ILE A 70 13.78 -11.51 -14.75
CA ILE A 70 12.89 -11.32 -13.61
C ILE A 70 11.41 -11.28 -14.09
N PRO A 71 10.53 -12.15 -13.55
CA PRO A 71 9.12 -12.17 -13.90
C PRO A 71 8.35 -11.06 -13.17
N GLN A 72 8.51 -9.80 -13.62
CA GLN A 72 7.98 -8.60 -12.95
C GLN A 72 6.48 -8.67 -12.64
N ARG A 73 5.66 -9.16 -13.57
CA ARG A 73 4.23 -9.38 -13.33
C ARG A 73 3.96 -10.29 -12.13
N ARG A 74 4.67 -11.43 -12.07
CA ARG A 74 4.53 -12.41 -10.98
C ARG A 74 4.96 -11.82 -9.64
N LEU A 75 6.00 -10.98 -9.60
CA LEU A 75 6.41 -10.30 -8.37
C LEU A 75 5.30 -9.40 -7.82
N LEU A 76 4.60 -8.68 -8.69
CA LEU A 76 3.46 -7.84 -8.27
C LEU A 76 2.27 -8.70 -7.81
N GLU A 77 1.98 -9.79 -8.52
CA GLU A 77 0.95 -10.76 -8.10
C GLU A 77 1.25 -11.33 -6.70
N LEU A 78 2.49 -11.76 -6.45
CA LEU A 78 2.95 -12.21 -5.13
C LEU A 78 2.80 -11.11 -4.07
N ALA A 79 3.24 -9.89 -4.38
CA ALA A 79 3.19 -8.77 -3.45
C ALA A 79 1.75 -8.45 -3.03
N PHE A 80 0.86 -8.28 -4.00
CA PHE A 80 -0.53 -7.95 -3.72
C PHE A 80 -1.33 -9.11 -3.10
N GLN A 81 -0.96 -10.36 -3.37
CA GLN A 81 -1.59 -11.54 -2.77
C GLN A 81 -1.12 -11.80 -1.33
N PHE A 82 0.08 -11.35 -0.98
CA PHE A 82 0.71 -11.62 0.31
C PHE A 82 -0.14 -11.22 1.54
N PRO A 83 -0.77 -10.03 1.62
CA PRO A 83 -1.63 -9.68 2.74
C PRO A 83 -2.76 -10.66 2.99
N GLU A 84 -3.39 -11.16 1.92
CA GLU A 84 -4.51 -12.12 2.03
C GLU A 84 -4.04 -13.46 2.56
N VAL A 85 -2.91 -13.96 2.05
CA VAL A 85 -2.33 -15.21 2.56
C VAL A 85 -1.97 -15.05 4.03
N LEU A 86 -1.30 -13.96 4.39
CA LEU A 86 -0.96 -13.67 5.79
C LEU A 86 -2.21 -13.59 6.67
N ALA A 87 -3.28 -12.95 6.20
CA ALA A 87 -4.55 -12.85 6.92
C ALA A 87 -5.18 -14.22 7.17
N ARG A 88 -5.33 -15.03 6.12
CA ARG A 88 -5.95 -16.37 6.20
C ARG A 88 -5.16 -17.30 7.11
N GLU A 89 -3.86 -17.37 6.88
CA GLU A 89 -2.95 -18.28 7.60
C GLU A 89 -2.85 -17.98 9.09
N LEU A 90 -2.99 -16.70 9.47
CA LEU A 90 -2.90 -16.25 10.86
C LEU A 90 -4.27 -15.89 11.46
N SER A 91 -5.36 -16.13 10.72
CA SER A 91 -6.74 -15.80 11.13
C SER A 91 -6.90 -14.35 11.60
N VAL A 92 -6.30 -13.41 10.88
CA VAL A 92 -6.41 -11.97 11.11
C VAL A 92 -7.06 -11.29 9.91
N ARG A 93 -7.54 -10.05 10.10
CA ARG A 93 -8.05 -9.20 9.02
C ARG A 93 -7.17 -7.98 8.83
N PHE A 94 -6.95 -7.59 7.58
CA PHE A 94 -6.18 -6.39 7.25
C PHE A 94 -7.08 -5.27 6.71
N LEU A 95 -6.78 -4.05 7.15
CA LEU A 95 -7.20 -2.83 6.48
C LEU A 95 -5.94 -2.15 5.93
N ILE A 96 -5.80 -2.11 4.61
CA ILE A 96 -4.66 -1.49 3.94
C ILE A 96 -5.07 -0.13 3.41
N CYS A 97 -4.56 0.91 4.07
CA CYS A 97 -4.66 2.28 3.56
C CYS A 97 -3.48 2.56 2.62
N ILE A 98 -3.79 2.77 1.35
CA ILE A 98 -2.82 3.12 0.32
C ILE A 98 -2.95 4.62 0.05
N ASP A 99 -1.93 5.38 0.43
CA ASP A 99 -1.82 6.78 0.06
C ASP A 99 -1.21 6.91 -1.34
N GLU A 100 -1.52 8.00 -2.03
CA GLU A 100 -1.17 8.25 -3.44
C GLU A 100 -1.42 7.02 -4.34
N PHE A 101 -2.65 6.50 -4.29
CA PHE A 101 -3.03 5.28 -5.01
C PHE A 101 -2.76 5.38 -6.52
N GLN A 102 -2.90 6.56 -7.12
CA GLN A 102 -2.63 6.78 -8.55
C GLN A 102 -1.20 6.44 -8.95
N ASP A 103 -0.24 6.49 -8.02
CA ASP A 103 1.17 6.16 -8.31
C ASP A 103 1.34 4.67 -8.62
N LEU A 104 0.38 3.81 -8.24
CA LEU A 104 0.36 2.41 -8.65
C LEU A 104 0.43 2.26 -10.17
N ALA A 105 -0.27 3.14 -10.90
CA ALA A 105 -0.34 3.10 -12.35
C ALA A 105 1.03 3.31 -13.02
N LEU A 106 2.01 3.88 -12.30
CA LEU A 106 3.38 4.02 -12.80
C LEU A 106 4.07 2.67 -13.02
N LEU A 107 3.67 1.63 -12.29
CA LEU A 107 4.20 0.27 -12.49
C LEU A 107 3.78 -0.33 -13.83
N SER A 108 2.71 0.17 -14.45
CA SER A 108 2.29 -0.23 -15.80
C SER A 108 3.26 0.27 -16.88
N ASN A 109 4.15 1.21 -16.57
CA ASN A 109 5.17 1.68 -17.52
C ASN A 109 6.25 0.61 -17.79
N PHE A 110 6.30 -0.47 -16.99
CA PHE A 110 7.24 -1.56 -17.17
C PHE A 110 6.69 -2.58 -18.18
N PRO A 111 7.38 -2.84 -19.32
CA PRO A 111 6.84 -3.65 -20.41
C PRO A 111 6.45 -5.08 -20.01
N ARG A 112 7.10 -5.65 -18.99
CA ARG A 112 6.88 -7.03 -18.52
C ARG A 112 5.81 -7.15 -17.42
N VAL A 113 5.20 -6.03 -17.01
CA VAL A 113 4.08 -6.01 -16.05
C VAL A 113 2.74 -6.10 -16.78
N GLY A 114 2.57 -5.31 -17.83
CA GLY A 114 1.26 -5.05 -18.44
C GLY A 114 0.50 -4.00 -17.64
N ASP A 115 -0.82 -4.12 -17.54
CA ASP A 115 -1.64 -3.23 -16.72
C ASP A 115 -1.66 -3.70 -15.25
N VAL A 116 -1.06 -2.91 -14.36
CA VAL A 116 -1.03 -3.18 -12.93
C VAL A 116 -2.42 -3.09 -12.27
N LEU A 117 -3.32 -2.25 -12.80
CA LEU A 117 -4.66 -2.10 -12.25
C LEU A 117 -5.49 -3.35 -12.54
N ASP A 118 -5.25 -4.02 -13.66
CA ASP A 118 -5.84 -5.33 -13.97
C ASP A 118 -5.37 -6.43 -13.03
N ILE A 119 -4.07 -6.45 -12.71
CA ILE A 119 -3.50 -7.38 -11.72
C ILE A 119 -4.16 -7.13 -10.36
N PHE A 120 -4.19 -5.86 -9.94
CA PHE A 120 -4.78 -5.48 -8.66
C PHE A 120 -6.27 -5.81 -8.58
N ARG A 121 -7.04 -5.50 -9.64
CA ARG A 121 -8.47 -5.86 -9.76
C ARG A 121 -8.70 -7.35 -9.59
N SER A 122 -7.91 -8.17 -10.28
CA SER A 122 -8.05 -9.63 -10.24
C SER A 122 -7.86 -10.18 -8.83
N LEU A 123 -7.00 -9.54 -8.03
CA LEU A 123 -6.77 -9.89 -6.64
C LEU A 123 -7.87 -9.36 -5.71
N LEU A 124 -8.34 -8.13 -5.90
CA LEU A 124 -9.48 -7.61 -5.13
C LEU A 124 -10.72 -8.51 -5.24
N GLN A 125 -10.91 -9.18 -6.37
CA GLN A 125 -12.03 -10.10 -6.59
C GLN A 125 -11.88 -11.44 -5.85
N THR A 126 -10.67 -11.85 -5.48
CA THR A 126 -10.39 -13.15 -4.83
C THR A 126 -10.07 -13.03 -3.34
N GLN A 127 -9.82 -11.81 -2.87
CA GLN A 127 -9.50 -11.51 -1.47
C GLN A 127 -10.76 -11.33 -0.63
N SER A 128 -10.75 -11.91 0.58
CA SER A 128 -11.88 -11.91 1.51
C SER A 128 -11.54 -11.36 2.88
N ASP A 129 -10.26 -11.41 3.28
CA ASP A 129 -9.80 -11.03 4.62
C ASP A 129 -9.00 -9.72 4.63
N VAL A 130 -8.89 -9.07 3.47
CA VAL A 130 -8.23 -7.78 3.27
C VAL A 130 -9.21 -6.75 2.70
N ALA A 131 -9.29 -5.59 3.34
CA ALA A 131 -10.00 -4.42 2.85
C ALA A 131 -9.00 -3.31 2.47
N TYR A 132 -9.32 -2.54 1.43
CA TYR A 132 -8.46 -1.47 0.94
C TYR A 132 -9.14 -0.11 1.06
N VAL A 133 -8.36 0.88 1.49
CA VAL A 133 -8.72 2.29 1.42
C VAL A 133 -7.71 2.97 0.50
N ALA A 134 -8.18 3.46 -0.64
CA ALA A 134 -7.36 4.20 -1.60
C ALA A 134 -7.53 5.70 -1.35
N ALA A 135 -6.44 6.38 -1.01
CA ALA A 135 -6.35 7.83 -0.90
C ALA A 135 -5.41 8.36 -1.98
N GLY A 136 -5.62 9.60 -2.40
CA GLY A 136 -4.77 10.24 -3.39
C GLY A 136 -5.09 11.72 -3.54
N SER A 137 -4.05 12.53 -3.70
CA SER A 137 -4.19 13.99 -3.86
C SER A 137 -4.58 14.38 -5.29
N ALA A 138 -4.23 13.56 -6.28
CA ALA A 138 -4.53 13.81 -7.69
C ALA A 138 -5.95 13.39 -8.06
N ILE A 139 -6.93 14.22 -7.68
CA ILE A 139 -8.37 13.97 -7.89
C ILE A 139 -8.68 13.53 -9.32
N SER A 140 -8.18 14.23 -10.34
CA SER A 140 -8.45 13.89 -11.75
C SER A 140 -7.90 12.53 -12.17
N LEU A 141 -6.76 12.11 -11.61
CA LEU A 141 -6.19 10.79 -11.86
C LEU A 141 -7.00 9.71 -11.14
N MET A 142 -7.39 9.97 -9.89
CA MET A 142 -8.25 9.08 -9.11
C MET A 142 -9.62 8.88 -9.77
N GLU A 143 -10.23 9.94 -10.32
CA GLU A 143 -11.43 9.84 -11.15
C GLU A 143 -11.21 8.98 -12.38
N GLY A 144 -10.07 9.14 -13.04
CA GLY A 144 -9.67 8.30 -14.16
C GLY A 144 -9.65 6.81 -13.80
N VAL A 145 -9.09 6.49 -12.64
CA VAL A 145 -8.91 5.12 -12.17
C VAL A 145 -10.22 4.49 -11.67
N PHE A 146 -11.11 5.22 -11.00
CA PHE A 146 -12.32 4.63 -10.39
C PHE A 146 -13.62 4.87 -11.17
N HIS A 147 -13.68 5.88 -12.04
CA HIS A 147 -14.92 6.31 -12.68
C HIS A 147 -14.91 6.23 -14.22
N GLN A 148 -13.80 5.87 -14.85
CA GLN A 148 -13.81 5.60 -16.29
C GLN A 148 -14.18 4.15 -16.57
N ALA A 149 -15.15 3.92 -17.47
CA ALA A 149 -15.62 2.57 -17.82
C ALA A 149 -14.53 1.65 -18.40
N ARG A 150 -13.46 2.23 -18.96
CA ARG A 150 -12.30 1.49 -19.47
C ARG A 150 -11.30 1.09 -18.38
N SER A 151 -11.42 1.64 -17.17
CA SER A 151 -10.51 1.34 -16.08
C SER A 151 -10.86 -0.02 -15.48
N PRO A 152 -9.87 -0.89 -15.23
CA PRO A 152 -10.09 -2.14 -14.52
C PRO A 152 -10.79 -1.95 -13.17
N LEU A 153 -10.51 -0.86 -12.46
CA LEU A 153 -11.06 -0.62 -11.12
C LEU A 153 -12.40 0.12 -11.11
N PHE A 154 -13.03 0.27 -12.29
CA PHE A 154 -14.36 0.87 -12.39
C PHE A 154 -15.34 0.14 -11.45
N VAL A 155 -16.09 0.90 -10.65
CA VAL A 155 -17.10 0.43 -9.66
C VAL A 155 -16.61 -0.54 -8.58
N HIS A 156 -15.31 -0.83 -8.50
CA HIS A 156 -14.74 -1.67 -7.44
C HIS A 156 -14.53 -0.94 -6.11
N PHE A 157 -14.59 0.40 -6.12
CA PHE A 157 -14.44 1.25 -4.95
C PHE A 157 -15.65 2.16 -4.77
N ARG A 158 -15.98 2.42 -3.50
CA ARG A 158 -16.86 3.53 -3.12
C ARG A 158 -15.99 4.77 -2.95
N SER A 159 -16.22 5.77 -3.78
CA SER A 159 -15.52 7.05 -3.71
C SER A 159 -16.20 7.99 -2.72
N GLU A 160 -15.42 8.56 -1.81
CA GLU A 160 -15.86 9.65 -0.92
C GLU A 160 -14.92 10.84 -1.18
N ARG A 161 -15.48 12.01 -1.51
CA ARG A 161 -14.67 13.22 -1.68
C ARG A 161 -14.59 13.97 -0.37
N VAL A 162 -13.37 14.22 0.08
CA VAL A 162 -13.10 15.13 1.20
C VAL A 162 -13.09 16.55 0.65
N GLY A 163 -14.08 17.35 1.04
CA GLY A 163 -14.19 18.76 0.66
C GLY A 163 -13.25 19.66 1.48
N PRO A 164 -13.14 20.95 1.11
CA PRO A 164 -12.48 21.93 1.96
C PRO A 164 -13.24 22.12 3.28
N PHE A 165 -12.55 22.62 4.30
CA PHE A 165 -13.21 22.99 5.55
C PHE A 165 -14.29 24.05 5.31
N THR A 166 -15.41 23.87 5.99
CA THR A 166 -16.43 24.90 6.16
C THR A 166 -15.88 26.03 7.02
N HIS A 167 -16.62 27.14 7.06
CA HIS A 167 -16.27 28.27 7.93
C HIS A 167 -16.20 27.86 9.41
N GLU A 168 -17.18 27.11 9.89
CA GLU A 168 -17.23 26.63 11.28
C GLU A 168 -16.07 25.70 11.62
N GLU A 169 -15.74 24.76 10.74
CA GLU A 169 -14.59 23.86 10.89
C GLU A 169 -13.26 24.63 10.85
N SER A 170 -13.17 25.69 10.04
CA SER A 170 -12.00 26.56 9.96
C SER A 170 -11.81 27.36 11.25
N GLU A 171 -12.89 27.90 11.82
CA GLU A 171 -12.85 28.58 13.13
C GLU A 171 -12.47 27.62 14.26
N GLU A 172 -13.02 26.40 14.25
CA GLU A 172 -12.68 25.37 15.24
C GLU A 172 -11.19 24.99 15.13
N LEU A 173 -10.69 24.79 13.91
CA LEU A 173 -9.29 24.51 13.66
C LEU A 173 -8.40 25.66 14.15
N ALA A 174 -8.72 26.90 13.78
CA ALA A 174 -7.97 28.08 14.19
C ALA A 174 -7.93 28.20 15.72
N ARG A 175 -9.06 27.97 16.40
CA ARG A 175 -9.12 27.98 17.86
C ARG A 175 -8.23 26.91 18.49
N LYS A 176 -8.24 25.69 17.96
CA LYS A 176 -7.39 24.59 18.47
C LYS A 176 -5.90 24.91 18.31
N VAL A 177 -5.51 25.44 17.16
CA VAL A 177 -4.11 25.82 16.86
C VAL A 177 -3.67 26.96 17.77
N LEU A 178 -4.44 28.05 17.83
CA LEU A 178 -4.11 29.24 18.62
C LEU A 178 -4.17 28.99 20.14
N ALA A 179 -5.03 28.08 20.61
CA ALA A 179 -5.04 27.66 22.01
C ALA A 179 -3.87 26.75 22.40
N SER A 180 -3.17 26.18 21.41
CA SER A 180 -1.99 25.31 21.61
C SER A 180 -0.66 26.06 21.45
N GLU A 181 -0.68 27.29 20.95
CA GLU A 181 0.48 28.18 20.91
C GLU A 181 0.48 29.09 22.14
N ASP A 182 1.56 29.07 22.94
CA ASP A 182 1.97 30.25 23.69
C ASP A 182 2.31 31.32 22.63
N LEU A 183 1.30 32.12 22.25
CA LEU A 183 1.43 33.15 21.23
C LEU A 183 2.56 34.14 21.63
N PRO A 184 3.58 34.37 20.79
CA PRO A 184 4.56 35.41 21.06
C PRO A 184 3.87 36.78 21.05
N ALA A 185 4.23 37.61 22.04
CA ALA A 185 3.52 38.82 22.48
C ALA A 185 3.44 40.01 21.50
N GLU A 186 3.68 39.81 20.20
CA GLU A 186 3.74 40.91 19.21
C GLU A 186 2.44 41.08 18.38
N ALA A 187 1.34 40.45 18.78
CA ALA A 187 0.04 40.63 18.12
C ALA A 187 -1.09 41.05 19.09
N ALA A 188 -0.80 42.00 19.98
CA ALA A 188 -1.80 42.70 20.82
C ALA A 188 -1.76 44.21 20.56
#